data_AF-A0A382L910-F1
#
_entry.id   AF-A0A382L910-F1
#
_cell.length_a   1.000
_cell.length_b   1.000
_cell.length_c   1.000
_cell.angle_alpha   90.00
_cell.angle_beta   90.00
_cell.angle_gamma   90.00
#
_symmetry.space_group_name_H-M   'P 1'
#
loop_
_entity.id
_entity.type
_entity.pdbx_description
1 polymer ?
#
loop_
_entity_poly.entity_id
_entity_poly.type
_entity_poly.pdbx_seq_one_letter_code
_entity_poly.pdbx_strand_id
1 'polypeptide(L)'
;MAINDILVIDCLQVPKPSRERFQEWHDGHIDCVHITLAIWENARDTLSAIGRWNRQFDEHSDLIAHATSVDDITTIKASDRTAVIFGFQNTSPFEDDLDLVRIFHKLGVRIAQLTYNVQNAVASGCWEDDSNGLSKFFGRNVVREMNTVGMLIDISHCNERTGFDAVECSERPIAITHGNPSEFVGLDIELNRRNKSTDQIHAVVDAGGIIGLSMYPKIMKDGSDCAL
;
A
#
# COMPACT_ATOMS: atom_id res chain seq x y z
N MET A 1 -5.76 -1.81 -29.34
CA MET A 1 -5.05 -0.84 -28.50
C MET A 1 -3.58 -0.96 -28.81
N ALA A 2 -2.90 0.15 -29.09
CA ALA A 2 -1.45 0.11 -29.20
C ALA A 2 -0.87 -0.16 -27.79
N ILE A 3 0.27 -0.83 -27.70
CA ILE A 3 0.95 -1.16 -26.43
C ILE A 3 1.25 0.11 -25.58
N ASN A 4 1.24 1.30 -26.19
CA ASN A 4 1.49 2.59 -25.53
C ASN A 4 0.37 3.13 -24.62
N ASP A 5 -0.82 2.49 -24.56
CA ASP A 5 -1.94 2.96 -23.74
C ASP A 5 -2.05 2.30 -22.35
N ILE A 6 -1.20 1.30 -22.04
CA ILE A 6 -1.28 0.57 -20.77
C ILE A 6 -0.49 1.33 -19.69
N LEU A 7 -1.10 1.56 -18.52
CA LEU A 7 -0.42 2.09 -17.35
C LEU A 7 0.32 0.96 -16.60
N VAL A 8 1.62 1.13 -16.37
CA VAL A 8 2.44 0.25 -15.54
C VAL A 8 2.57 0.87 -14.15
N ILE A 9 1.95 0.24 -13.15
CA ILE A 9 1.91 0.73 -11.78
C ILE A 9 2.58 -0.28 -10.86
N ASP A 10 3.60 0.16 -10.13
CA ASP A 10 4.13 -0.59 -8.99
C ASP A 10 3.33 -0.26 -7.73
N CYS A 11 2.65 -1.27 -7.19
CA CYS A 11 1.73 -1.13 -6.07
C CYS A 11 2.42 -0.99 -4.71
N LEU A 12 3.74 -1.20 -4.58
CA LEU A 12 4.46 -0.89 -3.34
C LEU A 12 5.98 -0.84 -3.52
N GLN A 13 6.59 0.30 -3.19
CA GLN A 13 8.03 0.39 -2.93
C GLN A 13 8.36 1.07 -1.60
N VAL A 14 9.52 0.71 -1.03
CA VAL A 14 10.15 1.40 0.11
C VAL A 14 11.52 1.94 -0.32
N PRO A 15 11.57 2.87 -1.28
CA PRO A 15 12.83 3.30 -1.87
C PRO A 15 13.56 4.25 -0.92
N LYS A 16 14.90 4.16 -0.93
CA LYS A 16 15.73 5.31 -0.52
C LYS A 16 15.69 6.32 -1.68
N PRO A 17 15.21 7.56 -1.47
CA PRO A 17 15.13 8.54 -2.55
C PRO A 17 16.52 8.88 -3.10
N SER A 18 16.71 8.74 -4.41
CA SER A 18 17.90 9.18 -5.12
C SER A 18 17.59 9.34 -6.61
N ARG A 19 18.34 10.18 -7.31
CA ARG A 19 18.17 10.36 -8.76
C ARG A 19 18.36 9.05 -9.53
N GLU A 20 19.32 8.22 -9.13
CA GLU A 20 19.56 6.91 -9.76
C GLU A 20 18.31 6.03 -9.69
N ARG A 21 17.64 5.99 -8.53
CA ARG A 21 16.39 5.24 -8.36
C ARG A 21 15.28 5.76 -9.28
N PHE A 22 15.16 7.08 -9.41
CA PHE A 22 14.16 7.68 -10.29
C PHE A 22 14.45 7.44 -11.77
N GLN A 23 15.73 7.41 -12.15
CA GLN A 23 16.15 7.03 -13.49
C GLN A 23 15.84 5.55 -13.77
N GLU A 24 16.05 4.65 -12.80
CA GLU A 24 15.66 3.23 -12.95
C GLU A 24 14.15 3.06 -13.21
N TRP A 25 13.30 3.85 -12.53
CA TRP A 25 11.85 3.84 -12.79
C TRP A 25 11.52 4.33 -14.21
N HIS A 26 12.18 5.40 -14.64
CA HIS A 26 12.01 5.97 -15.99
C HIS A 26 12.46 5.00 -17.09
N ASP A 27 13.68 4.47 -16.96
CA ASP A 27 14.27 3.49 -17.89
C ASP A 27 13.48 2.18 -17.92
N GLY A 28 12.87 1.82 -16.78
CA GLY A 28 11.98 0.66 -16.64
C GLY A 28 10.56 0.90 -17.16
N HIS A 29 10.26 2.09 -17.67
CA HIS A 29 8.92 2.51 -18.12
C HIS A 29 7.82 2.30 -17.06
N ILE A 30 8.14 2.59 -15.80
CA ILE A 30 7.17 2.57 -14.71
C ILE A 30 6.43 3.91 -14.68
N ASP A 31 5.14 3.87 -15.01
CA ASP A 31 4.31 5.08 -15.10
C ASP A 31 3.94 5.62 -13.72
N CYS A 32 3.79 4.75 -12.73
CA CYS A 32 3.43 5.14 -11.37
C CYS A 32 4.02 4.22 -10.32
N VAL A 33 4.46 4.79 -9.19
CA VAL A 33 4.96 4.05 -8.03
C VAL A 33 4.22 4.49 -6.78
N HIS A 34 3.60 3.55 -6.06
CA HIS A 34 3.15 3.76 -4.69
C HIS A 34 4.35 3.60 -3.75
N ILE A 35 4.78 4.69 -3.12
CA ILE A 35 5.86 4.68 -2.14
C ILE A 35 5.34 4.63 -0.71
N THR A 36 6.11 4.00 0.16
CA THR A 36 5.88 4.00 1.59
C THR A 36 6.52 5.22 2.24
N LEU A 37 5.70 6.08 2.85
CA LEU A 37 6.17 7.18 3.69
C LEU A 37 6.40 6.77 5.15
N ALA A 38 5.65 5.78 5.63
CA ALA A 38 5.67 5.36 7.03
C ALA A 38 5.38 3.86 7.18
N ILE A 39 6.14 3.22 8.07
CA ILE A 39 5.93 1.86 8.59
C ILE A 39 5.77 1.91 10.11
N TRP A 40 6.61 2.69 10.80
CA TRP A 40 6.62 2.81 12.27
C TRP A 40 6.68 4.26 12.75
N GLU A 41 6.81 5.19 11.81
CA GLU A 41 6.86 6.61 12.04
C GLU A 41 5.54 7.11 12.62
N ASN A 42 5.65 8.05 13.56
CA ASN A 42 4.51 8.79 14.12
C ASN A 42 4.09 9.94 13.18
N ALA A 43 3.12 10.75 13.59
CA ALA A 43 2.63 11.84 12.76
C ALA A 43 3.72 12.85 12.39
N ARG A 44 4.54 13.28 13.37
CA ARG A 44 5.61 14.27 13.17
C ARG A 44 6.70 13.78 12.21
N ASP A 45 7.13 12.53 12.37
CA ASP A 45 8.18 11.94 11.54
C ASP A 45 7.67 11.73 10.11
N THR A 46 6.39 11.39 9.96
CA THR A 46 5.71 11.28 8.67
C THR A 46 5.59 12.64 7.96
N LEU A 47 5.25 13.71 8.69
CA LEU A 47 5.27 15.08 8.13
C LEU A 47 6.68 15.45 7.63
N SER A 48 7.71 15.04 8.36
CA SER A 48 9.10 15.25 7.93
C SER A 48 9.44 14.44 6.67
N ALA A 49 8.88 13.24 6.52
CA ALA A 49 9.03 12.41 5.32
C ALA A 49 8.37 13.04 4.10
N ILE A 50 7.15 13.56 4.25
CA ILE A 50 6.46 14.33 3.20
C ILE A 50 7.31 15.53 2.77
N GLY A 51 7.83 16.31 3.72
CA GLY A 51 8.70 17.45 3.42
C GLY A 51 9.99 17.07 2.69
N ARG A 52 10.55 15.87 2.97
CA ARG A 52 11.71 15.34 2.22
C ARG A 52 11.33 14.98 0.79
N TRP A 53 10.21 14.28 0.60
CA TRP A 53 9.74 13.91 -0.73
C TRP A 53 9.34 15.10 -1.59
N ASN A 54 8.74 16.13 -1.01
CA ASN A 54 8.45 17.37 -1.74
C ASN A 54 9.71 17.99 -2.34
N ARG A 55 10.83 17.99 -1.60
CA ARG A 55 12.12 18.44 -2.17
C ARG A 55 12.62 17.54 -3.29
N GLN A 56 12.38 16.23 -3.22
CA GLN A 56 12.74 15.32 -4.31
C GLN A 56 11.95 15.63 -5.59
N PHE A 57 10.67 16.00 -5.47
CA PHE A 57 9.88 16.44 -6.62
C PHE A 57 10.40 17.77 -7.22
N ASP A 58 10.86 18.70 -6.38
CA ASP A 58 11.45 19.95 -6.85
C ASP A 58 12.79 19.70 -7.58
N GLU A 59 13.68 18.92 -6.95
CA GLU A 59 15.05 18.64 -7.40
C GLU A 59 15.11 17.71 -8.63
N HIS A 60 14.08 16.88 -8.83
CA HIS A 60 14.01 15.87 -9.90
C HIS A 60 12.70 15.96 -10.68
N SER A 61 12.22 17.19 -10.89
CA SER A 61 10.99 17.51 -11.63
C SER A 61 11.01 17.06 -13.09
N ASP A 62 12.19 16.72 -13.60
CA ASP A 62 12.42 16.11 -14.92
C ASP A 62 12.11 14.61 -14.97
N LEU A 63 12.07 13.91 -13.83
CA LEU A 63 11.88 12.46 -13.76
C LEU A 63 10.59 12.04 -13.03
N ILE A 64 10.21 12.76 -11.96
CA ILE A 64 9.12 12.36 -11.08
C ILE A 64 8.20 13.53 -10.74
N ALA A 65 6.95 13.22 -10.40
CA ALA A 65 5.99 14.17 -9.85
C ALA A 65 4.99 13.49 -8.92
N HIS A 66 4.45 14.25 -7.95
CA HIS A 66 3.44 13.76 -7.01
C HIS A 66 2.10 13.59 -7.70
N ALA A 67 1.50 12.42 -7.59
CA ALA A 67 0.14 12.15 -8.03
C ALA A 67 -0.80 11.95 -6.85
N THR A 68 -1.98 12.57 -6.94
CA THR A 68 -3.04 12.45 -5.95
C THR A 68 -4.38 12.00 -6.56
N SER A 69 -4.40 11.77 -7.86
CA SER A 69 -5.55 11.32 -8.64
C SER A 69 -5.10 10.52 -9.85
N VAL A 70 -6.02 9.80 -10.49
CA VAL A 70 -5.74 9.10 -11.76
C VAL A 70 -5.41 10.10 -12.87
N ASP A 71 -6.06 11.26 -12.87
CA ASP A 71 -5.79 12.33 -13.82
C ASP A 71 -4.35 12.86 -13.67
N ASP A 72 -3.84 12.97 -12.44
CA ASP A 72 -2.43 13.31 -12.20
C ASP A 72 -1.51 12.25 -12.81
N ILE A 73 -1.79 10.95 -12.59
CA ILE A 73 -0.97 9.85 -13.14
C ILE A 73 -0.91 9.94 -14.67
N THR A 74 -2.07 10.09 -15.32
CA THR A 74 -2.13 10.19 -16.79
C THR A 74 -1.40 11.43 -17.32
N THR A 75 -1.53 12.57 -16.63
CA THR A 75 -0.84 13.82 -17.00
C THR A 75 0.67 13.71 -16.82
N ILE A 76 1.12 13.11 -15.73
CA ILE A 76 2.55 12.94 -15.42
C ILE A 76 3.18 11.96 -16.42
N LYS A 77 2.53 10.83 -16.72
CA LYS A 77 2.96 9.91 -17.77
C LYS A 77 3.08 10.62 -19.13
N ALA A 78 2.08 11.42 -19.52
CA ALA A 78 2.11 12.16 -20.78
C ALA A 78 3.27 13.17 -20.88
N SER A 79 3.86 13.54 -19.74
CA SER A 79 5.08 14.36 -19.66
C SER A 79 6.38 13.55 -19.56
N ASP A 80 6.35 12.25 -19.85
CA ASP A 80 7.50 11.32 -19.81
C ASP A 80 8.16 11.22 -18.43
N ARG A 81 7.34 11.22 -17.37
CA ARG A 81 7.76 11.15 -15.98
C ARG A 81 7.01 10.05 -15.24
N THR A 82 7.59 9.57 -14.15
CA THR A 82 6.95 8.63 -13.23
C THR A 82 6.12 9.38 -12.19
N ALA A 83 4.84 9.03 -12.10
CA ALA A 83 3.96 9.47 -11.02
C ALA A 83 4.35 8.78 -9.71
N VAL A 84 4.34 9.52 -8.61
CA VAL A 84 4.61 8.98 -7.27
C VAL A 84 3.37 9.20 -6.41
N ILE A 85 2.83 8.11 -5.87
CA ILE A 85 1.70 8.14 -4.92
C ILE A 85 2.24 7.89 -3.53
N PHE A 86 1.80 8.70 -2.57
CA PHE A 86 2.12 8.51 -1.16
C PHE A 86 1.17 7.49 -0.52
N GLY A 87 1.74 6.54 0.23
CA GLY A 87 0.98 5.71 1.14
C GLY A 87 1.74 5.26 2.38
N PHE A 88 1.01 4.61 3.27
CA PHE A 88 1.50 4.10 4.54
C PHE A 88 1.39 2.59 4.58
N GLN A 89 2.38 1.93 5.17
CA GLN A 89 2.33 0.51 5.51
C GLN A 89 1.85 0.25 6.94
N ASN A 90 1.43 1.29 7.67
CA ASN A 90 0.86 1.15 9.00
C ASN A 90 0.00 2.38 9.31
N THR A 91 -0.91 2.25 10.26
CA THR A 91 -1.71 3.38 10.76
C THR A 91 -1.00 4.16 11.87
N SER A 92 0.29 3.89 12.13
CA SER A 92 1.07 4.63 13.13
C SER A 92 1.08 6.16 12.93
N PRO A 93 1.00 6.71 11.70
CA PRO A 93 0.88 8.16 11.54
C PRO A 93 -0.45 8.72 12.04
N PHE A 94 -1.50 7.91 12.15
CA PHE A 94 -2.80 8.34 12.69
C PHE A 94 -2.83 8.37 14.22
N GLU A 95 -1.83 7.75 14.88
CA GLU A 95 -1.74 7.69 16.34
C GLU A 95 -3.08 7.27 16.98
N ASP A 96 -3.61 8.03 17.93
CA ASP A 96 -4.93 7.88 18.53
C ASP A 96 -5.93 8.97 18.06
N ASP A 97 -5.60 9.69 16.99
CA ASP A 97 -6.39 10.82 16.46
C ASP A 97 -6.95 10.52 15.06
N LEU A 98 -8.28 10.38 15.00
CA LEU A 98 -8.99 10.10 13.76
C LEU A 98 -8.87 11.23 12.73
N ASP A 99 -8.72 12.49 13.18
CA ASP A 99 -8.62 13.64 12.28
C ASP A 99 -7.34 13.61 11.44
N LEU A 100 -6.30 12.89 11.89
CA LEU A 100 -5.07 12.71 11.15
C LEU A 100 -5.26 11.96 9.83
N VAL A 101 -6.27 11.09 9.71
CA VAL A 101 -6.62 10.44 8.42
C VAL A 101 -6.90 11.50 7.35
N ARG A 102 -7.74 12.50 7.69
CA ARG A 102 -8.12 13.58 6.79
C ARG A 102 -6.97 14.56 6.55
N ILE A 103 -6.15 14.83 7.57
CA ILE A 103 -4.97 15.68 7.44
C ILE A 103 -3.98 15.05 6.45
N PHE A 104 -3.61 13.79 6.62
CA PHE A 104 -2.68 13.12 5.70
C PHE A 104 -3.27 12.95 4.30
N HIS A 105 -4.57 12.72 4.18
CA HIS A 105 -5.23 12.75 2.88
C HIS A 105 -5.10 14.13 2.21
N LYS A 106 -5.30 15.23 2.93
CA LYS A 106 -5.07 16.59 2.37
C LYS A 106 -3.61 16.84 1.99
N LEU A 107 -2.67 16.20 2.65
CA LEU A 107 -1.24 16.25 2.33
C LEU A 107 -0.84 15.31 1.17
N GLY A 108 -1.82 14.68 0.51
CA GLY A 108 -1.62 13.90 -0.71
C GLY A 108 -1.37 12.41 -0.50
N VAL A 109 -1.55 11.89 0.73
CA VAL A 109 -1.54 10.45 1.00
C VAL A 109 -2.84 9.83 0.47
N ARG A 110 -2.74 8.72 -0.27
CA ARG A 110 -3.90 8.07 -0.92
C ARG A 110 -4.10 6.62 -0.54
N ILE A 111 -3.11 5.98 0.06
CA ILE A 111 -3.14 4.56 0.42
C ILE A 111 -2.68 4.43 1.87
N ALA A 112 -3.38 3.65 2.69
CA ALA A 112 -2.86 3.28 4.01
C ALA A 112 -3.20 1.83 4.35
N GLN A 113 -2.20 1.11 4.83
CA GLN A 113 -2.34 -0.24 5.33
C GLN A 113 -2.71 -0.23 6.81
N LEU A 114 -3.65 -1.12 7.19
CA LEU A 114 -4.21 -1.11 8.55
C LEU A 114 -3.20 -1.50 9.63
N THR A 115 -2.21 -2.34 9.32
CA THR A 115 -1.21 -2.86 10.26
C THR A 115 0.12 -3.11 9.58
N TYR A 116 1.21 -3.22 10.35
CA TYR A 116 2.46 -3.81 9.88
C TYR A 116 2.89 -4.94 10.82
N ASN A 117 2.68 -6.18 10.39
CA ASN A 117 3.04 -7.44 11.06
C ASN A 117 2.35 -7.75 12.40
N VAL A 118 2.37 -6.83 13.36
CA VAL A 118 1.84 -7.04 14.72
C VAL A 118 0.58 -6.22 14.97
N GLN A 119 -0.05 -6.45 16.10
CA GLN A 119 -1.23 -5.70 16.53
C GLN A 119 -0.92 -4.21 16.77
N ASN A 120 -1.84 -3.33 16.36
CA ASN A 120 -1.87 -1.91 16.72
C ASN A 120 -3.27 -1.52 17.24
N ALA A 121 -3.55 -0.23 17.45
CA ALA A 121 -4.85 0.23 17.95
C ALA A 121 -6.01 0.00 16.96
N VAL A 122 -5.71 -0.18 15.67
CA VAL A 122 -6.67 -0.31 14.57
C VAL A 122 -7.02 -1.77 14.32
N ALA A 123 -6.03 -2.66 14.21
CA ALA A 123 -6.26 -4.06 13.90
C ALA A 123 -5.09 -4.99 14.28
N SER A 124 -5.24 -6.28 13.97
CA SER A 124 -4.22 -7.32 14.18
C SER A 124 -3.43 -7.62 12.90
N GLY A 125 -2.10 -7.58 13.01
CA GLY A 125 -1.20 -7.86 11.89
C GLY A 125 -0.99 -9.36 11.65
N CYS A 126 -0.44 -9.72 10.50
CA CYS A 126 -0.30 -11.10 10.04
C CYS A 126 0.54 -12.04 10.94
N TRP A 127 1.34 -11.51 11.87
CA TRP A 127 2.08 -12.33 12.83
C TRP A 127 1.32 -12.59 14.12
N GLU A 128 0.20 -11.91 14.33
CA GLU A 128 -0.76 -12.27 15.36
C GLU A 128 -1.53 -13.53 14.94
N ASP A 129 -2.23 -14.15 15.89
CA ASP A 129 -3.26 -15.14 15.56
C ASP A 129 -4.55 -14.46 15.06
N ASP A 130 -5.50 -15.27 14.60
CA ASP A 130 -6.78 -14.77 14.05
C ASP A 130 -7.88 -14.59 15.12
N SER A 131 -7.51 -14.56 16.42
CA SER A 131 -8.48 -14.36 17.50
C SER A 131 -9.08 -12.94 17.49
N ASN A 132 -8.32 -11.98 16.96
CA ASN A 132 -8.71 -10.57 16.85
C ASN A 132 -8.57 -10.07 15.40
N GLY A 133 -9.41 -9.10 15.05
CA GLY A 133 -9.42 -8.45 13.74
C GLY A 133 -9.37 -6.93 13.89
N LEU A 134 -10.28 -6.24 13.20
CA LEU A 134 -10.47 -4.81 13.43
C LEU A 134 -10.92 -4.53 14.87
N SER A 135 -10.30 -3.54 15.51
CA SER A 135 -10.76 -3.08 16.81
C SER A 135 -12.18 -2.53 16.72
N LYS A 136 -13.02 -2.86 17.71
CA LYS A 136 -14.49 -2.71 17.60
C LYS A 136 -14.96 -1.27 17.47
N PHE A 137 -14.20 -0.31 18.02
CA PHE A 137 -14.54 1.11 17.96
C PHE A 137 -13.55 1.89 17.11
N PHE A 138 -12.29 1.99 17.53
CA PHE A 138 -11.32 2.86 16.87
C PHE A 138 -11.04 2.41 15.42
N GLY A 139 -10.71 1.14 15.21
CA GLY A 139 -10.35 0.62 13.88
C GLY A 139 -11.49 0.72 12.87
N ARG A 140 -12.73 0.43 13.28
CA ARG A 140 -13.91 0.63 12.43
C ARG A 140 -14.16 2.10 12.08
N ASN A 141 -13.89 3.03 13.00
CA ASN A 141 -13.97 4.46 12.69
C ASN A 141 -12.84 4.93 11.76
N VAL A 142 -11.63 4.39 11.90
CA VAL A 142 -10.53 4.64 10.95
C VAL A 142 -10.92 4.18 9.54
N VAL A 143 -11.43 2.96 9.38
CA VAL A 143 -11.94 2.45 8.08
C VAL A 143 -13.04 3.36 7.51
N ARG A 144 -14.00 3.80 8.33
CA ARG A 144 -15.05 4.73 7.90
C ARG A 144 -14.50 6.08 7.44
N GLU A 145 -13.54 6.65 8.17
CA GLU A 145 -12.94 7.93 7.80
C GLU A 145 -12.09 7.81 6.53
N MET A 146 -11.34 6.71 6.37
CA MET A 146 -10.63 6.39 5.13
C MET A 146 -11.59 6.32 3.94
N ASN A 147 -12.73 5.63 4.08
CA ASN A 147 -13.77 5.60 3.05
C ASN A 147 -14.36 6.98 2.73
N THR A 148 -14.59 7.79 3.77
CA THR A 148 -15.14 9.15 3.67
C THR A 148 -14.22 10.06 2.85
N VAL A 149 -12.91 9.99 3.08
CA VAL A 149 -11.94 10.82 2.33
C VAL A 149 -11.50 10.20 1.00
N GLY A 150 -11.77 8.92 0.78
CA GLY A 150 -11.37 8.19 -0.43
C GLY A 150 -9.94 7.66 -0.39
N MET A 151 -9.43 7.33 0.81
CA MET A 151 -8.14 6.67 0.99
C MET A 151 -8.29 5.16 0.79
N LEU A 152 -7.48 4.58 -0.09
CA LEU A 152 -7.46 3.13 -0.33
C LEU A 152 -6.96 2.40 0.91
N ILE A 153 -7.73 1.41 1.35
CA ILE A 153 -7.38 0.52 2.45
C ILE A 153 -6.53 -0.62 1.89
N ASP A 154 -5.35 -0.81 2.46
CA ASP A 154 -4.48 -1.96 2.19
C ASP A 154 -4.50 -2.95 3.37
N ILE A 155 -4.57 -4.24 3.06
CA ILE A 155 -4.57 -5.33 4.06
C ILE A 155 -3.39 -6.28 3.90
N SER A 156 -2.34 -5.89 3.17
CA SER A 156 -1.24 -6.80 2.86
C SER A 156 -0.61 -7.37 4.13
N HIS A 157 -0.24 -6.58 5.13
CA HIS A 157 0.32 -7.05 6.40
C HIS A 157 -0.70 -7.34 7.52
N CYS A 158 -1.97 -7.53 7.19
CA CYS A 158 -3.02 -7.90 8.14
C CYS A 158 -3.14 -9.42 8.31
N ASN A 159 -3.60 -9.88 9.48
CA ASN A 159 -4.04 -11.26 9.65
C ASN A 159 -5.32 -11.54 8.87
N GLU A 160 -5.76 -12.80 8.88
CA GLU A 160 -6.89 -13.23 8.07
C GLU A 160 -8.19 -12.58 8.56
N ARG A 161 -8.39 -12.59 9.89
CA ARG A 161 -9.56 -12.00 10.52
C ARG A 161 -9.72 -10.51 10.22
N THR A 162 -8.63 -9.73 10.29
CA THR A 162 -8.63 -8.31 9.96
C THR A 162 -9.00 -8.08 8.50
N GLY A 163 -8.49 -8.89 7.57
CA GLY A 163 -8.83 -8.73 6.15
C GLY A 163 -10.32 -8.95 5.89
N PHE A 164 -10.93 -10.00 6.48
CA PHE A 164 -12.37 -10.20 6.37
C PHE A 164 -13.19 -9.09 7.03
N ASP A 165 -12.80 -8.66 8.24
CA ASP A 165 -13.47 -7.54 8.92
C ASP A 165 -13.37 -6.24 8.11
N ALA A 166 -12.24 -6.01 7.42
CA ALA A 166 -12.04 -4.83 6.56
C ALA A 166 -12.90 -4.87 5.31
N VAL A 167 -13.01 -6.03 4.64
CA VAL A 167 -13.93 -6.22 3.50
C VAL A 167 -15.38 -5.97 3.94
N GLU A 168 -15.80 -6.54 5.07
CA GLU A 168 -17.17 -6.38 5.59
C GLU A 168 -17.47 -4.93 5.99
N CYS A 169 -16.50 -4.24 6.59
CA CYS A 169 -16.68 -2.89 7.12
C CYS A 169 -16.53 -1.79 6.05
N SER A 170 -15.87 -2.07 4.93
CA SER A 170 -15.55 -1.07 3.92
C SER A 170 -16.72 -0.83 2.96
N GLU A 171 -17.02 0.44 2.69
CA GLU A 171 -18.02 0.85 1.69
C GLU A 171 -17.40 1.05 0.29
N ARG A 172 -16.08 0.90 0.19
CA ARG A 172 -15.30 1.02 -1.05
C ARG A 172 -14.41 -0.21 -1.24
N PRO A 173 -14.02 -0.54 -2.48
CA PRO A 173 -13.02 -1.57 -2.72
C PRO A 173 -11.74 -1.35 -1.92
N ILE A 174 -11.18 -2.45 -1.41
CA ILE A 174 -9.89 -2.47 -0.71
C ILE A 174 -8.84 -3.19 -1.56
N ALA A 175 -7.58 -3.17 -1.13
CA ALA A 175 -6.51 -3.83 -1.86
C ALA A 175 -5.64 -4.72 -0.97
N ILE A 176 -5.04 -5.72 -1.59
CA ILE A 176 -3.79 -6.33 -1.15
C ILE A 176 -2.73 -5.73 -2.07
N THR A 177 -2.05 -4.65 -1.66
CA THR A 177 -1.07 -3.99 -2.55
C THR A 177 0.16 -4.86 -2.85
N HIS A 178 0.53 -5.76 -1.93
CA HIS A 178 1.69 -6.65 -2.08
C HIS A 178 1.53 -7.94 -1.24
N GLY A 179 1.14 -9.03 -1.89
CA GLY A 179 1.04 -10.35 -1.28
C GLY A 179 0.79 -11.44 -2.33
N ASN A 180 1.04 -12.69 -1.97
CA ASN A 180 0.90 -13.83 -2.89
C ASN A 180 -0.17 -14.82 -2.38
N PRO A 181 -0.78 -15.64 -3.27
CA PRO A 181 -1.68 -16.73 -2.86
C PRO A 181 -0.90 -17.81 -2.09
N SER A 182 -1.34 -18.10 -0.87
CA SER A 182 -0.68 -19.07 0.01
C SER A 182 -0.72 -20.49 -0.57
N GLU A 183 -1.77 -20.83 -1.30
CA GLU A 183 -1.92 -22.14 -1.96
C GLU A 183 -0.91 -22.34 -3.09
N PHE A 184 -0.42 -21.27 -3.70
CA PHE A 184 0.58 -21.34 -4.78
C PHE A 184 2.01 -21.41 -4.23
N VAL A 185 2.32 -20.52 -3.28
CA VAL A 185 3.67 -20.37 -2.71
C VAL A 185 4.00 -21.43 -1.65
N GLY A 186 2.99 -22.03 -1.04
CA GLY A 186 3.14 -23.03 0.01
C GLY A 186 3.23 -22.44 1.41
N LEU A 187 3.01 -23.30 2.41
CA LEU A 187 3.03 -22.94 3.83
C LEU A 187 4.40 -23.12 4.49
N ASP A 188 5.35 -23.77 3.81
CA ASP A 188 6.70 -24.03 4.31
C ASP A 188 7.70 -22.96 3.82
N ILE A 189 7.27 -21.70 3.88
CA ILE A 189 8.10 -20.53 3.54
C ILE A 189 8.31 -19.66 4.77
N GLU A 190 9.39 -18.88 4.79
CA GLU A 190 9.83 -18.11 5.97
C GLU A 190 8.71 -17.24 6.57
N LEU A 191 7.96 -16.54 5.72
CA LEU A 191 6.89 -15.63 6.13
C LEU A 191 5.51 -16.11 5.66
N ASN A 192 5.19 -17.39 5.84
CA ASN A 192 3.96 -18.02 5.34
C ASN A 192 2.66 -17.26 5.69
N ARG A 193 2.58 -16.63 6.87
CA ARG A 193 1.42 -15.83 7.30
C ARG A 193 1.26 -14.49 6.57
N ARG A 194 2.27 -14.03 5.83
CA ARG A 194 2.16 -12.81 5.00
C ARG A 194 1.30 -13.05 3.76
N ASN A 195 1.28 -14.27 3.25
CA ASN A 195 0.52 -14.64 2.06
C ASN A 195 -0.95 -14.88 2.38
N LYS A 196 -1.77 -14.85 1.34
CA LYS A 196 -3.22 -14.69 1.43
C LYS A 196 -3.90 -15.99 1.04
N SER A 197 -4.83 -16.46 1.87
CA SER A 197 -5.68 -17.60 1.52
C SER A 197 -6.52 -17.27 0.30
N THR A 198 -6.89 -18.30 -0.45
CA THR A 198 -7.81 -18.17 -1.59
C THR A 198 -9.13 -17.52 -1.17
N ASP A 199 -9.64 -17.85 0.02
CA ASP A 199 -10.88 -17.27 0.55
C ASP A 199 -10.75 -15.76 0.80
N GLN A 200 -9.63 -15.29 1.37
CA GLN A 200 -9.40 -13.87 1.56
C GLN A 200 -9.22 -13.13 0.22
N ILE A 201 -8.54 -13.76 -0.76
CA ILE A 201 -8.41 -13.19 -2.11
C ILE A 201 -9.77 -13.04 -2.77
N HIS A 202 -10.62 -14.08 -2.72
CA HIS A 202 -11.98 -14.01 -3.25
C HIS A 202 -12.80 -12.92 -2.55
N ALA A 203 -12.75 -12.81 -1.22
CA ALA A 203 -13.47 -11.78 -0.51
C ALA A 203 -13.07 -10.35 -0.96
N VAL A 204 -11.79 -10.11 -1.22
CA VAL A 204 -11.31 -8.82 -1.75
C VAL A 204 -11.78 -8.59 -3.19
N VAL A 205 -11.62 -9.58 -4.08
CA VAL A 205 -11.93 -9.44 -5.51
C VAL A 205 -13.44 -9.36 -5.76
N ASP A 206 -14.24 -10.16 -5.06
CA ASP A 206 -15.71 -10.15 -5.15
C ASP A 206 -16.28 -8.80 -4.66
N ALA A 207 -15.57 -8.11 -3.75
CA ALA A 207 -15.89 -6.74 -3.34
C ALA A 207 -15.35 -5.66 -4.30
N GLY A 208 -14.82 -6.05 -5.46
CA GLY A 208 -14.27 -5.15 -6.48
C GLY A 208 -12.84 -4.66 -6.20
N GLY A 209 -12.16 -5.26 -5.22
CA GLY A 209 -10.78 -5.00 -4.87
C GLY A 209 -9.77 -5.67 -5.81
N ILE A 210 -8.49 -5.48 -5.51
CA ILE A 210 -7.38 -6.03 -6.30
C ILE A 210 -6.29 -6.63 -5.41
N ILE A 211 -5.49 -7.51 -6.02
CA ILE A 211 -4.25 -8.02 -5.45
C ILE A 211 -3.05 -7.64 -6.34
N GLY A 212 -2.02 -7.05 -5.75
CA GLY A 212 -0.69 -6.88 -6.31
C GLY A 212 0.22 -8.00 -5.84
N LEU A 213 0.79 -8.75 -6.78
CA LEU A 213 1.73 -9.83 -6.49
C LEU A 213 3.08 -9.26 -6.07
N SER A 214 3.72 -9.90 -5.09
CA SER A 214 4.98 -9.43 -4.54
C SER A 214 6.14 -10.34 -4.91
N MET A 215 7.22 -9.73 -5.41
CA MET A 215 8.48 -10.39 -5.70
C MET A 215 9.40 -10.50 -4.47
N TYR A 216 8.90 -10.32 -3.25
CA TYR A 216 9.73 -10.38 -2.05
C TYR A 216 10.11 -11.84 -1.73
N PRO A 217 11.41 -12.23 -1.76
CA PRO A 217 11.82 -13.63 -1.70
C PRO A 217 11.25 -14.42 -0.53
N LYS A 218 11.12 -13.80 0.66
CA LYS A 218 10.67 -14.49 1.87
C LYS A 218 9.19 -14.92 1.85
N ILE A 219 8.43 -14.43 0.87
CA ILE A 219 7.02 -14.77 0.65
C ILE A 219 6.80 -15.44 -0.72
N MET A 220 7.87 -15.90 -1.37
CA MET A 220 7.82 -16.67 -2.60
C MET A 220 8.24 -18.12 -2.34
N LYS A 221 7.76 -19.02 -3.22
CA LYS A 221 8.26 -20.40 -3.25
C LYS A 221 9.71 -20.39 -3.70
N ASP A 222 10.58 -21.17 -3.05
CA ASP A 222 12.02 -21.25 -3.38
C ASP A 222 12.78 -19.91 -3.28
N GLY A 223 12.23 -18.92 -2.58
CA GLY A 223 12.94 -17.67 -2.28
C GLY A 223 13.33 -16.90 -3.55
N SER A 224 14.61 -16.51 -3.64
CA SER A 224 15.14 -15.79 -4.80
C SER A 224 15.20 -16.65 -6.07
N ASP A 225 15.10 -17.98 -5.93
CA ASP A 225 15.12 -18.94 -7.04
C ASP A 225 13.71 -19.26 -7.54
N CYS A 226 12.68 -18.54 -7.08
CA CYS A 226 11.30 -18.71 -7.52
C CYS A 226 11.20 -18.61 -9.06
N ALA A 227 10.76 -19.70 -9.69
CA ALA A 227 10.40 -19.73 -11.10
C ALA A 227 8.88 -19.63 -11.25
N LEU A 228 8.42 -18.75 -12.16
CA LEU A 228 7.01 -18.67 -12.60
C LEU A 228 6.70 -19.77 -13.62
#